data_AF-A0A9E0MSW5-F1
#
_entry.id   AF-A0A9E0MSW5-F1
#
_cell.length_a   1.000
_cell.length_b   1.000
_cell.length_c   1.000
_cell.angle_alpha   90.00
_cell.angle_beta   90.00
_cell.angle_gamma   90.00
#
_symmetry.space_group_name_H-M   'P 1'
#
loop_
_entity.id
_entity.type
_entity.pdbx_description
1 polymer ?
#
loop_
_entity_poly.entity_id
_entity_poly.type
_entity_poly.pdbx_seq_one_letter_code
_entity_poly.pdbx_strand_id
1 'polypeptide(L)'
;MDLGAHLWTPIGPDYIQPFSGTVSGDYLVGGLIGFCTFAFGPNRDNTLNNCYARSNASATIGRVGGLYGGNQGALIISNCYATGTATGTELTGGFIGVSGGMNATNSYWDTETSAHATGIGGWEGPQTPQEITGKTTVEMKTLDMVDSLNFGQTNGPWTIDPSINDGYPAFESLTTGIAPAERTGYELNVFPALFNNTVRVASDAGLIACSVYSITGQMVHGTGLNGRSAVLDLGMLSPGAYLLQVITGEGTTVRRIVKQ
;
A
#
# COMPACT_ATOMS: atom_id res chain seq x y z
N MET A 1 5.20 5.40 10.41
CA MET A 1 4.68 5.18 9.06
C MET A 1 3.22 5.61 9.06
N ASP A 2 2.81 6.39 8.06
CA ASP A 2 1.41 6.75 7.80
C ASP A 2 1.12 6.51 6.32
N LEU A 3 0.30 5.51 5.99
CA LEU A 3 0.01 5.17 4.60
C LEU A 3 -1.15 6.00 4.03
N GLY A 4 -1.98 6.63 4.87
CA GLY A 4 -3.07 7.51 4.42
C GLY A 4 -2.58 8.85 3.86
N ALA A 5 -1.38 9.29 4.26
CA ALA A 5 -0.79 10.56 3.83
C ALA A 5 0.23 10.44 2.67
N HIS A 6 0.51 9.24 2.17
CA HIS A 6 1.59 9.01 1.20
C HIS A 6 1.12 8.16 -0.01
N LEU A 7 1.40 8.64 -1.22
CA LEU A 7 1.09 7.98 -2.49
C LEU A 7 2.00 6.74 -2.69
N TRP A 8 1.60 5.59 -2.16
CA TRP A 8 2.31 4.32 -2.34
C TRP A 8 1.56 3.39 -3.30
N THR A 9 2.32 2.68 -4.14
CA THR A 9 1.80 1.51 -4.87
C THR A 9 1.97 0.28 -3.98
N PRO A 10 0.89 -0.38 -3.58
CA PRO A 10 0.96 -1.56 -2.71
C PRO A 10 1.69 -2.73 -3.35
N ILE A 11 2.38 -3.54 -2.54
CA ILE A 11 2.95 -4.82 -2.97
C ILE A 11 1.82 -5.87 -2.90
N GLY A 12 1.41 -6.42 -4.04
CA GLY A 12 0.32 -7.39 -4.18
C GLY A 12 0.23 -7.89 -5.62
N PRO A 13 -0.63 -8.85 -5.97
CA PRO A 13 -0.75 -9.34 -7.34
C PRO A 13 -1.22 -8.24 -8.31
N ASP A 14 -1.95 -7.24 -7.81
CA ASP A 14 -2.47 -6.10 -8.56
C ASP A 14 -2.94 -4.96 -7.62
N TYR A 15 -3.51 -3.90 -8.19
CA TYR A 15 -4.03 -2.75 -7.44
C TYR A 15 -5.35 -3.03 -6.71
N ILE A 16 -6.05 -4.12 -7.06
CA ILE A 16 -7.32 -4.52 -6.44
C ILE A 16 -7.09 -5.43 -5.24
N GLN A 17 -5.90 -5.99 -5.05
CA GLN A 17 -5.50 -6.80 -3.89
C GLN A 17 -4.20 -6.31 -3.24
N PRO A 18 -4.16 -5.06 -2.77
CA PRO A 18 -2.96 -4.45 -2.22
C PRO A 18 -2.48 -5.14 -0.92
N PHE A 19 -1.16 -5.15 -0.71
CA PHE A 19 -0.50 -5.68 0.50
C PHE A 19 -0.83 -7.15 0.83
N SER A 20 -1.12 -7.95 -0.20
CA SER A 20 -1.35 -9.40 -0.10
C SER A 20 -0.13 -10.19 -0.60
N GLY A 21 0.06 -11.41 -0.10
CA GLY A 21 1.22 -12.24 -0.40
C GLY A 21 1.74 -12.99 0.82
N THR A 22 3.00 -13.42 0.80
CA THR A 22 3.65 -14.07 1.95
C THR A 22 4.97 -13.37 2.27
N VAL A 23 5.13 -12.99 3.54
CA VAL A 23 6.37 -12.49 4.13
C VAL A 23 6.99 -13.63 4.92
N SER A 24 8.23 -13.98 4.62
CA SER A 24 8.95 -15.06 5.28
C SER A 24 10.26 -14.57 5.88
N GLY A 25 10.63 -15.12 7.03
CA GLY A 25 11.92 -14.90 7.68
C GLY A 25 12.20 -15.95 8.74
N ASP A 26 13.30 -15.81 9.47
CA ASP A 26 13.69 -16.84 10.44
C ASP A 26 13.10 -16.58 11.84
N TYR A 27 13.15 -15.31 12.30
CA TYR A 27 12.89 -14.98 13.71
C TYR A 27 11.73 -13.98 13.92
N LEU A 28 11.92 -12.69 13.64
CA LEU A 28 10.87 -11.66 13.87
C LEU A 28 10.23 -11.26 12.56
N VAL A 29 8.99 -11.69 12.35
CA VAL A 29 8.27 -11.48 11.08
C VAL A 29 6.93 -10.81 11.35
N GLY A 30 6.65 -9.75 10.61
CA GLY A 30 5.33 -9.12 10.59
C GLY A 30 4.86 -8.96 9.16
N GLY A 31 3.55 -9.03 8.92
CA GLY A 31 2.99 -8.88 7.58
C GLY A 31 3.34 -7.52 6.95
N LEU A 32 3.52 -6.48 7.76
CA LEU A 32 4.06 -5.19 7.33
C LEU A 32 5.45 -4.90 7.90
N ILE A 33 5.67 -5.18 9.19
CA ILE A 33 6.93 -4.81 9.88
C ILE A 33 7.44 -5.98 10.72
N GLY A 34 8.65 -6.48 10.43
CA GLY A 34 9.29 -7.53 11.23
C GLY A 34 9.71 -7.06 12.62
N PHE A 35 10.64 -6.12 12.67
CA PHE A 35 11.23 -5.62 13.92
C PHE A 35 11.78 -4.21 13.71
N CYS A 36 11.40 -3.24 14.55
CA CYS A 36 12.08 -1.94 14.61
C CYS A 36 12.80 -1.78 15.95
N THR A 37 14.08 -1.43 15.90
CA THR A 37 14.92 -1.18 17.07
C THR A 37 15.39 0.26 17.11
N PHE A 38 15.63 0.75 18.33
CA PHE A 38 16.49 1.90 18.57
C PHE A 38 17.73 1.39 19.28
N ALA A 39 18.70 0.90 18.50
CA ALA A 39 19.97 0.45 19.05
C ALA A 39 20.78 1.61 19.69
N PHE A 40 20.45 2.87 19.38
CA PHE A 40 21.17 4.04 19.87
C PHE A 40 20.20 5.19 20.15
N GLY A 41 20.44 5.91 21.25
CA GLY A 41 19.60 7.02 21.69
C GLY A 41 19.65 8.26 20.77
N PRO A 42 18.74 9.24 20.97
CA PRO A 42 17.67 9.26 21.96
C PRO A 42 16.53 8.28 21.61
N ASN A 43 15.82 7.77 22.64
CA ASN A 43 14.61 6.96 22.44
C ASN A 43 13.66 7.73 21.53
N ARG A 44 13.32 7.13 20.40
CA ARG A 44 12.21 7.60 19.56
C ARG A 44 11.08 6.61 19.72
N ASP A 45 9.85 7.07 19.59
CA ASP A 45 8.70 6.18 19.55
C ASP A 45 8.62 5.54 18.15
N ASN A 46 8.36 4.25 18.08
CA ASN A 46 7.97 3.62 16.82
C ASN A 46 6.49 3.92 16.59
N THR A 47 6.16 4.73 15.60
CA THR A 47 4.77 5.12 15.34
C THR A 47 4.23 4.48 14.07
N LEU A 48 3.11 3.78 14.18
CA LEU A 48 2.31 3.25 13.08
C LEU A 48 0.93 3.90 13.13
N ASN A 49 0.56 4.64 12.09
CA ASN A 49 -0.76 5.25 11.99
C ASN A 49 -1.35 4.87 10.63
N ASN A 50 -2.64 4.57 10.56
CA ASN A 50 -3.31 4.32 9.27
C ASN A 50 -2.52 3.32 8.42
N CYS A 51 -2.31 2.11 8.93
CA CYS A 51 -1.56 1.06 8.25
C CYS A 51 -2.36 -0.24 8.23
N TYR A 52 -2.15 -1.06 7.21
CA TYR A 52 -2.73 -2.40 7.20
C TYR A 52 -1.82 -3.45 6.56
N ALA A 53 -2.05 -4.72 6.94
CA ALA A 53 -1.40 -5.88 6.34
C ALA A 53 -2.41 -6.96 6.00
N ARG A 54 -2.38 -7.43 4.75
CA ARG A 54 -3.14 -8.60 4.27
C ARG A 54 -2.25 -9.80 3.96
N SER A 55 -0.95 -9.62 4.00
CA SER A 55 0.03 -10.65 3.73
C SER A 55 0.08 -11.69 4.85
N ASN A 56 0.23 -12.95 4.46
CA ASN A 56 0.58 -14.00 5.40
C ASN A 56 2.01 -13.77 5.90
N ALA A 57 2.23 -13.92 7.20
CA ALA A 57 3.53 -13.82 7.83
C ALA A 57 3.96 -15.21 8.31
N SER A 58 5.19 -15.63 7.99
CA SER A 58 5.73 -16.92 8.41
C SER A 58 7.16 -16.81 8.91
N ALA A 59 7.43 -17.33 10.10
CA ALA A 59 8.77 -17.49 10.65
C ALA A 59 9.11 -18.97 10.87
N THR A 60 10.34 -19.38 10.57
CA THR A 60 10.76 -20.77 10.77
C THR A 60 11.02 -21.13 12.23
N ILE A 61 11.50 -20.17 13.04
CA ILE A 61 11.94 -20.43 14.42
C ILE A 61 11.61 -19.29 15.40
N GLY A 62 10.66 -18.41 15.08
CA GLY A 62 10.42 -17.22 15.91
C GLY A 62 8.98 -16.74 16.00
N ARG A 63 8.87 -15.44 16.23
CA ARG A 63 7.67 -14.73 16.66
C ARG A 63 7.06 -13.97 15.49
N VAL A 64 5.74 -14.02 15.40
CA VAL A 64 5.02 -13.57 14.20
C VAL A 64 3.78 -12.77 14.55
N GLY A 65 3.67 -11.58 13.97
CA GLY A 65 2.43 -10.80 14.03
C GLY A 65 1.82 -10.61 12.65
N GLY A 66 0.49 -10.60 12.56
CA GLY A 66 -0.19 -10.29 11.29
C GLY A 66 0.20 -8.92 10.74
N LEU A 67 0.44 -7.92 11.59
CA LEU A 67 0.98 -6.61 11.22
C LEU A 67 2.46 -6.48 11.59
N TYR A 68 2.80 -6.78 12.85
CA TYR A 68 4.06 -6.39 13.46
C TYR A 68 4.70 -7.56 14.25
N GLY A 69 5.93 -7.96 13.90
CA GLY A 69 6.56 -9.15 14.50
C GLY A 69 6.89 -8.99 15.98
N GLY A 70 7.49 -7.87 16.36
CA GLY A 70 7.65 -7.48 17.77
C GLY A 70 8.50 -6.24 17.98
N ASN A 71 8.43 -5.63 19.17
CA ASN A 71 9.16 -4.39 19.50
C ASN A 71 10.05 -4.58 20.73
N GLN A 72 11.18 -3.86 20.76
CA GLN A 72 12.07 -3.77 21.92
C GLN A 72 11.92 -2.46 22.72
N GLY A 73 11.15 -1.49 22.20
CA GLY A 73 10.93 -0.17 22.83
C GLY A 73 9.51 0.34 22.59
N ALA A 74 9.18 1.56 23.03
CA ALA A 74 7.82 2.10 22.95
C ALA A 74 7.25 2.06 21.52
N LEU A 75 6.14 1.33 21.36
CA LEU A 75 5.36 1.26 20.13
C LEU A 75 4.07 2.08 20.32
N ILE A 76 3.80 2.99 19.39
CA ILE A 76 2.55 3.72 19.30
C ILE A 76 1.87 3.26 18.01
N ILE A 77 0.67 2.71 18.13
CA ILE A 77 -0.10 2.24 16.98
C ILE A 77 -1.53 2.76 17.02
N SER A 78 -2.01 3.29 15.90
CA SER A 78 -3.38 3.80 15.80
C SER A 78 -4.00 3.55 14.42
N ASN A 79 -5.30 3.29 14.39
CA ASN A 79 -6.09 3.17 13.16
C ASN A 79 -5.51 2.12 12.20
N CYS A 80 -5.11 0.96 12.71
CA CYS A 80 -4.42 -0.06 11.93
C CYS A 80 -5.18 -1.38 11.92
N TYR A 81 -5.00 -2.21 10.89
CA TYR A 81 -5.56 -3.56 10.91
C TYR A 81 -4.68 -4.64 10.26
N ALA A 82 -4.89 -5.91 10.63
CA ALA A 82 -4.29 -7.06 9.96
C ALA A 82 -5.29 -8.16 9.67
N THR A 83 -5.11 -8.86 8.54
CA THR A 83 -5.98 -9.97 8.13
C THR A 83 -5.21 -11.23 7.72
N GLY A 84 -3.92 -11.11 7.37
CA GLY A 84 -3.14 -12.28 6.94
C GLY A 84 -2.83 -13.24 8.08
N THR A 85 -2.58 -14.51 7.74
CA THR A 85 -2.23 -15.53 8.75
C THR A 85 -0.86 -15.24 9.37
N ALA A 86 -0.68 -15.51 10.65
CA ALA A 86 0.62 -15.43 11.33
C ALA A 86 1.09 -16.83 11.78
N THR A 87 2.12 -17.38 11.14
CA THR A 87 2.61 -18.75 11.42
C THR A 87 4.05 -18.72 11.92
N GLY A 88 4.27 -19.12 13.17
CA GLY A 88 5.59 -19.22 13.79
C GLY A 88 5.63 -20.32 14.84
N THR A 89 6.80 -20.54 15.44
CA THR A 89 7.00 -21.59 16.46
C THR A 89 6.98 -21.06 17.89
N GLU A 90 7.00 -19.73 18.08
CA GLU A 90 6.97 -19.08 19.38
C GLU A 90 5.69 -18.22 19.57
N LEU A 91 5.84 -16.93 19.88
CA LEU A 91 4.75 -15.99 20.13
C LEU A 91 4.15 -15.53 18.81
N THR A 92 2.92 -15.95 18.56
CA THR A 92 2.18 -15.62 17.33
C THR A 92 0.86 -14.93 17.67
N GLY A 93 0.59 -13.80 17.04
CA GLY A 93 -0.68 -13.08 17.22
C GLY A 93 -1.25 -12.60 15.89
N GLY A 94 -2.56 -12.48 15.83
CA GLY A 94 -3.28 -12.00 14.63
C GLY A 94 -2.90 -10.57 14.22
N PHE A 95 -2.31 -9.80 15.14
CA PHE A 95 -1.87 -8.42 14.90
C PHE A 95 -0.40 -8.20 15.26
N ILE A 96 0.02 -8.52 16.48
CA ILE A 96 1.39 -8.38 16.98
C ILE A 96 1.90 -9.74 17.48
N GLY A 97 3.14 -10.10 17.15
CA GLY A 97 3.76 -11.31 17.69
C GLY A 97 4.09 -11.16 19.17
N VAL A 98 4.93 -10.19 19.51
CA VAL A 98 5.32 -9.89 20.90
C VAL A 98 5.38 -8.39 21.17
N SER A 99 4.92 -7.95 22.35
CA SER A 99 4.99 -6.54 22.77
C SER A 99 5.74 -6.34 24.08
N GLY A 100 6.75 -5.45 24.08
CA GLY A 100 7.50 -5.05 25.27
C GLY A 100 6.99 -3.78 25.97
N GLY A 101 5.81 -3.29 25.58
CA GLY A 101 5.25 -2.02 26.01
C GLY A 101 4.77 -1.20 24.81
N MET A 102 3.49 -0.81 24.84
CA MET A 102 2.83 -0.21 23.69
C MET A 102 1.66 0.68 24.12
N ASN A 103 1.38 1.68 23.30
CA ASN A 103 0.10 2.39 23.28
C ASN A 103 -0.60 2.08 21.95
N ALA A 104 -1.66 1.27 22.00
CA ALA A 104 -2.45 0.93 20.83
C ALA A 104 -3.87 1.46 20.98
N THR A 105 -4.32 2.19 19.96
CA THR A 105 -5.69 2.70 19.87
C THR A 105 -6.34 2.29 18.56
N ASN A 106 -7.66 2.17 18.57
CA ASN A 106 -8.48 2.02 17.35
C ASN A 106 -7.91 1.05 16.30
N SER A 107 -7.47 -0.14 16.73
CA SER A 107 -6.76 -1.08 15.87
C SER A 107 -7.41 -2.46 15.92
N TYR A 108 -7.23 -3.26 14.87
CA TYR A 108 -8.07 -4.43 14.66
C TYR A 108 -7.33 -5.61 14.04
N TRP A 109 -7.81 -6.82 14.27
CA TRP A 109 -7.44 -7.97 13.45
C TRP A 109 -8.67 -8.79 13.07
N ASP A 110 -8.58 -9.44 11.92
CA ASP A 110 -9.57 -10.41 11.49
C ASP A 110 -9.32 -11.74 12.22
N THR A 111 -10.24 -12.15 13.08
CA THR A 111 -10.10 -13.37 13.91
C THR A 111 -10.23 -14.65 13.10
N GLU A 112 -10.78 -14.59 11.89
CA GLU A 112 -11.05 -15.75 11.03
C GLU A 112 -9.90 -15.93 10.04
N THR A 113 -9.56 -14.91 9.25
CA THR A 113 -8.50 -15.03 8.23
C THR A 113 -7.10 -15.06 8.81
N SER A 114 -6.87 -14.44 9.97
CA SER A 114 -5.55 -14.51 10.62
C SER A 114 -5.27 -15.89 11.24
N ALA A 115 -6.30 -16.72 11.40
CA ALA A 115 -6.26 -17.97 12.16
C ALA A 115 -5.83 -17.79 13.63
N HIS A 116 -6.07 -16.61 14.22
CA HIS A 116 -5.72 -16.29 15.61
C HIS A 116 -6.90 -15.75 16.42
N ALA A 117 -7.15 -16.38 17.57
CA ALA A 117 -8.12 -15.91 18.54
C ALA A 117 -7.65 -14.65 19.31
N THR A 118 -6.33 -14.39 19.34
CA THR A 118 -5.72 -13.26 20.06
C THR A 118 -4.95 -12.35 19.11
N GLY A 119 -5.05 -11.04 19.32
CA GLY A 119 -4.32 -10.05 18.53
C GLY A 119 -2.83 -10.01 18.87
N ILE A 120 -2.46 -10.26 20.12
CA ILE A 120 -1.08 -10.23 20.60
C ILE A 120 -0.67 -11.64 21.03
N GLY A 121 0.45 -12.14 20.50
CA GLY A 121 0.97 -13.48 20.80
C GLY A 121 1.63 -13.59 22.17
N GLY A 122 2.23 -12.51 22.67
CA GLY A 122 2.80 -12.47 24.01
C GLY A 122 3.34 -11.09 24.42
N TRP A 123 3.81 -11.01 25.67
CA TRP A 123 4.29 -9.77 26.28
C TRP A 123 5.68 -9.95 26.89
N GLU A 124 6.56 -8.98 26.65
CA GLU A 124 7.88 -8.86 27.28
C GLU A 124 7.86 -7.68 28.27
N GLY A 125 7.18 -7.87 29.40
CA GLY A 125 7.02 -6.84 30.43
C GLY A 125 5.57 -6.69 30.88
N PRO A 126 5.26 -5.64 31.66
CA PRO A 126 3.90 -5.40 32.12
C PRO A 126 2.97 -5.10 30.94
N GLN A 127 1.77 -5.67 30.99
CA GLN A 127 0.74 -5.35 30.02
C GLN A 127 0.28 -3.91 30.22
N THR A 128 0.12 -3.19 29.11
CA THR A 128 -0.48 -1.86 29.08
C THR A 128 -1.90 -1.96 28.51
N PRO A 129 -2.84 -1.12 28.98
CA PRO A 129 -4.14 -0.98 28.32
C PRO A 129 -3.97 -0.71 26.82
N GLN A 130 -4.79 -1.37 26.02
CA GLN A 130 -4.65 -1.40 24.57
C GLN A 130 -6.02 -1.60 23.91
N GLU A 131 -6.27 -0.93 22.80
CA GLU A 131 -7.51 -1.03 22.02
C GLU A 131 -7.26 -1.71 20.67
N ILE A 132 -6.54 -2.84 20.69
CA ILE A 132 -6.56 -3.77 19.56
C ILE A 132 -7.73 -4.74 19.80
N THR A 133 -8.67 -4.77 18.86
CA THR A 133 -9.92 -5.53 18.95
C THR A 133 -10.05 -6.55 17.82
N GLY A 134 -10.37 -7.80 18.17
CA GLY A 134 -10.68 -8.83 17.19
C GLY A 134 -12.06 -8.62 16.60
N LYS A 135 -12.18 -8.74 15.27
CA LYS A 135 -13.44 -8.70 14.52
C LYS A 135 -13.49 -9.86 13.56
N THR A 136 -14.69 -10.36 13.28
CA THR A 136 -14.90 -11.36 12.22
C THR A 136 -14.64 -10.76 10.84
N THR A 137 -14.44 -11.59 9.81
CA THR A 137 -14.30 -11.13 8.43
C THR A 137 -15.49 -10.30 7.97
N VAL A 138 -16.70 -10.70 8.36
CA VAL A 138 -17.91 -9.97 8.00
C VAL A 138 -17.91 -8.58 8.63
N GLU A 139 -17.58 -8.45 9.92
CA GLU A 139 -17.53 -7.15 10.60
C GLU A 139 -16.43 -6.25 10.05
N MET A 140 -15.30 -6.82 9.64
CA MET A 140 -14.18 -6.08 9.05
C MET A 140 -14.53 -5.50 7.68
N LYS A 141 -15.48 -6.07 6.94
CA LYS A 141 -15.90 -5.64 5.59
C LYS A 141 -17.17 -4.77 5.63
N THR A 142 -17.23 -3.80 6.54
CA THR A 142 -18.40 -2.92 6.75
C THR A 142 -18.06 -1.44 6.70
N LEU A 143 -19.08 -0.60 6.47
CA LEU A 143 -18.95 0.86 6.63
C LEU A 143 -18.68 1.24 8.09
N ASP A 144 -19.28 0.53 9.06
CA ASP A 144 -19.01 0.75 10.49
C ASP A 144 -17.52 0.55 10.83
N MET A 145 -16.84 -0.37 10.14
CA MET A 145 -15.40 -0.55 10.27
C MET A 145 -14.62 0.64 9.73
N VAL A 146 -15.04 1.23 8.59
CA VAL A 146 -14.46 2.47 8.06
C VAL A 146 -14.65 3.63 9.03
N ASP A 147 -15.86 3.80 9.57
CA ASP A 147 -16.16 4.83 10.56
C ASP A 147 -15.33 4.66 11.82
N SER A 148 -15.15 3.42 12.27
CA SER A 148 -14.26 3.08 13.38
C SER A 148 -12.84 3.52 13.07
N LEU A 149 -12.25 3.07 11.95
CA LEU A 149 -10.88 3.43 11.55
C LEU A 149 -10.68 4.94 11.40
N ASN A 150 -11.69 5.67 10.95
CA ASN A 150 -11.66 7.13 10.77
C ASN A 150 -11.97 7.91 12.05
N PHE A 151 -12.41 7.26 13.13
CA PHE A 151 -12.84 7.92 14.34
C PHE A 151 -11.72 8.78 14.95
N GLY A 152 -12.05 10.03 15.26
CA GLY A 152 -11.10 11.00 15.85
C GLY A 152 -10.05 11.54 14.86
N GLN A 153 -10.12 11.20 13.57
CA GLN A 153 -9.21 11.72 12.55
C GLN A 153 -9.79 12.96 11.84
N THR A 154 -8.95 13.96 11.60
CA THR A 154 -9.30 15.09 10.72
C THR A 154 -9.11 14.65 9.26
N ASN A 155 -10.20 14.50 8.51
CA ASN A 155 -10.22 13.94 7.15
C ASN A 155 -9.79 12.46 7.09
N GLY A 156 -10.53 11.59 7.80
CA GLY A 156 -10.25 10.16 7.87
C GLY A 156 -9.99 9.53 6.49
N PRO A 157 -8.82 8.88 6.28
CA PRO A 157 -8.38 8.45 4.95
C PRO A 157 -8.98 7.11 4.50
N TRP A 158 -9.67 6.40 5.40
CA TRP A 158 -10.21 5.08 5.13
C TRP A 158 -11.51 5.17 4.36
N THR A 159 -11.67 4.29 3.37
CA THR A 159 -12.88 4.07 2.60
C THR A 159 -13.08 2.57 2.39
N ILE A 160 -14.19 2.18 1.76
CA ILE A 160 -14.47 0.80 1.38
C ILE A 160 -15.12 0.75 0.01
N ASP A 161 -14.60 -0.14 -0.83
CA ASP A 161 -15.19 -0.51 -2.11
C ASP A 161 -15.17 -2.04 -2.16
N PRO A 162 -16.32 -2.73 -2.30
CA PRO A 162 -16.38 -4.19 -2.35
C PRO A 162 -15.52 -4.82 -3.46
N SER A 163 -15.17 -4.06 -4.50
CA SER A 163 -14.31 -4.51 -5.61
C SER A 163 -12.81 -4.32 -5.36
N ILE A 164 -12.43 -3.55 -4.33
CA ILE A 164 -11.05 -3.24 -3.98
C ILE A 164 -10.70 -3.90 -2.65
N ASN A 165 -9.47 -4.36 -2.53
CA ASN A 165 -8.90 -4.89 -1.29
C ASN A 165 -9.72 -6.03 -0.69
N ASP A 166 -10.35 -6.84 -1.55
CA ASP A 166 -11.27 -7.92 -1.15
C ASP A 166 -12.42 -7.41 -0.26
N GLY A 167 -12.85 -6.17 -0.46
CA GLY A 167 -13.90 -5.53 0.34
C GLY A 167 -13.49 -5.18 1.77
N TYR A 168 -12.21 -5.28 2.13
CA TYR A 168 -11.71 -4.69 3.38
C TYR A 168 -11.44 -3.19 3.19
N PRO A 169 -11.55 -2.39 4.27
CA PRO A 169 -11.22 -0.96 4.23
C PRO A 169 -9.84 -0.70 3.64
N ALA A 170 -9.75 0.26 2.73
CA ALA A 170 -8.50 0.68 2.12
C ALA A 170 -8.44 2.22 2.11
N PHE A 171 -7.32 2.80 1.70
CA PHE A 171 -7.27 4.24 1.52
C PHE A 171 -8.06 4.62 0.28
N GLU A 172 -8.71 5.78 0.35
CA GLU A 172 -9.29 6.39 -0.83
C GLU A 172 -8.19 6.52 -1.88
N SER A 173 -8.38 5.89 -3.04
CA SER A 173 -7.51 6.14 -4.16
C SER A 173 -7.70 7.61 -4.53
N LEU A 174 -6.83 8.48 -4.00
CA LEU A 174 -6.39 9.62 -4.77
C LEU A 174 -5.77 9.01 -6.02
N THR A 175 -6.60 8.84 -7.04
CA THR A 175 -6.23 8.37 -8.37
C THR A 175 -5.13 9.28 -8.89
N THR A 176 -3.88 8.98 -8.54
CA THR A 176 -2.81 9.17 -9.50
C THR A 176 -3.12 8.15 -10.57
N GLY A 177 -3.49 8.63 -11.76
CA GLY A 177 -4.07 7.84 -12.83
C GLY A 177 -3.14 6.81 -13.45
N ILE A 178 -2.30 6.12 -12.69
CA ILE A 178 -1.49 5.01 -13.16
C ILE A 178 -2.11 3.74 -12.59
N ALA A 179 -3.15 3.25 -13.27
CA ALA A 179 -3.49 1.84 -13.19
C ALA A 179 -2.28 1.01 -13.64
N PRO A 180 -2.05 -0.19 -13.08
CA PRO A 180 -1.07 -1.10 -13.64
C PRO A 180 -1.35 -1.29 -15.12
N ALA A 181 -0.32 -1.28 -15.95
CA ALA A 181 -0.47 -1.72 -17.32
C ALA A 181 -0.91 -3.18 -17.28
N GLU A 182 -2.22 -3.42 -17.42
CA GLU A 182 -2.69 -4.69 -17.96
C GLU A 182 -1.84 -4.98 -19.18
N ARG A 183 -1.53 -6.25 -19.44
CA ARG A 183 -0.85 -6.61 -20.67
C ARG A 183 -1.81 -6.30 -21.81
N THR A 184 -1.72 -5.07 -22.30
CA THR A 184 -2.65 -4.53 -23.27
C THR A 184 -2.59 -5.40 -24.51
N GLY A 185 -3.76 -5.81 -25.02
CA GLY A 185 -3.86 -6.59 -26.26
C GLY A 185 -3.43 -5.82 -27.52
N TYR A 186 -2.88 -4.62 -27.35
CA TYR A 186 -2.52 -3.66 -28.37
C TYR A 186 -1.03 -3.29 -28.27
N GLU A 187 -0.40 -3.02 -29.41
CA GLU A 187 0.98 -2.54 -29.49
C GLU A 187 1.05 -1.01 -29.35
N LEU A 188 1.83 -0.54 -28.38
CA LEU A 188 2.13 0.89 -28.21
C LEU A 188 3.62 1.17 -28.46
N ASN A 189 3.89 2.02 -29.45
CA ASN A 189 5.22 2.54 -29.77
C ASN A 189 5.33 4.03 -29.38
N VAL A 190 6.32 4.34 -28.54
CA VAL A 190 6.66 5.70 -28.11
C VAL A 190 8.10 5.97 -28.49
N PHE A 191 8.32 6.97 -29.36
CA PHE A 191 9.66 7.28 -29.84
C PHE A 191 9.86 8.77 -30.15
N PRO A 192 11.09 9.30 -30.02
CA PRO A 192 12.24 8.64 -29.39
C PRO A 192 12.10 8.59 -27.86
N ALA A 193 12.71 7.60 -27.21
CA ALA A 193 12.73 7.51 -25.74
C ALA A 193 13.57 8.64 -25.10
N LEU A 194 14.60 9.11 -25.82
CA LEU A 194 15.39 10.30 -25.54
C LEU A 194 14.97 11.39 -26.53
N PHE A 195 14.35 12.47 -26.07
CA PHE A 195 13.77 13.50 -26.94
C PHE A 195 14.25 14.90 -26.58
N ASN A 196 14.21 15.81 -27.56
CA ASN A 196 14.46 17.24 -27.35
C ASN A 196 13.13 17.96 -27.11
N ASN A 197 12.31 18.06 -28.15
CA ASN A 197 11.05 18.79 -28.09
C ASN A 197 9.83 17.88 -28.27
N THR A 198 9.90 16.91 -29.17
CA THR A 198 8.72 16.13 -29.55
C THR A 198 8.86 14.64 -29.28
N VAL A 199 7.74 14.01 -28.94
CA VAL A 199 7.60 12.55 -28.80
C VAL A 199 6.45 12.09 -29.68
N ARG A 200 6.67 11.06 -30.51
CA ARG A 200 5.62 10.40 -31.26
C ARG A 200 5.07 9.22 -30.47
N VAL A 201 3.74 9.15 -30.43
CA VAL A 201 2.98 8.04 -29.86
C VAL A 201 2.19 7.39 -31.00
N ALA A 202 2.34 6.09 -31.19
CA ALA A 202 1.61 5.32 -32.18
C ALA A 202 1.09 4.02 -31.57
N SER A 203 -0.15 3.66 -31.89
CA SER A 203 -0.84 2.49 -31.36
C SER A 203 -1.71 1.85 -32.46
N ASP A 204 -1.86 0.53 -32.44
CA ASP A 204 -2.86 -0.18 -33.24
C ASP A 204 -4.28 -0.03 -32.67
N ALA A 205 -4.42 0.16 -31.35
CA ALA A 205 -5.63 0.70 -30.70
C ALA A 205 -5.83 2.21 -30.96
N GLY A 206 -7.08 2.67 -30.93
CA GLY A 206 -7.42 4.09 -31.11
C GLY A 206 -6.97 4.95 -29.92
N LEU A 207 -6.17 5.98 -30.16
CA LEU A 207 -5.69 6.93 -29.16
C LEU A 207 -6.83 7.86 -28.71
N ILE A 208 -6.91 8.11 -27.40
CA ILE A 208 -7.93 8.98 -26.78
C ILE A 208 -7.26 10.19 -26.12
N ALA A 209 -6.20 9.98 -25.34
CA ALA A 209 -5.53 11.05 -24.61
C ALA A 209 -4.12 10.64 -24.17
N CYS A 210 -3.32 11.62 -23.77
CA CYS A 210 -2.08 11.36 -23.03
C CYS A 210 -1.86 12.39 -21.92
N SER A 211 -1.14 11.96 -20.88
CA SER A 211 -0.72 12.77 -19.74
C SER A 211 0.75 12.53 -19.45
N VAL A 212 1.50 13.59 -19.16
CA VAL A 212 2.93 13.53 -18.79
C VAL A 212 3.07 13.90 -17.32
N TYR A 213 3.76 13.05 -16.56
CA TYR A 213 4.02 13.23 -15.14
C TYR A 213 5.52 13.36 -14.87
N SER A 214 5.89 14.19 -13.90
CA SER A 214 7.23 14.15 -13.30
C SER A 214 7.47 12.80 -12.61
N ILE A 215 8.73 12.47 -12.31
CA ILE A 215 9.05 11.29 -11.47
C ILE A 215 8.47 11.36 -10.05
N THR A 216 8.05 12.56 -9.60
CA THR A 216 7.38 12.76 -8.31
C THR A 216 5.85 12.65 -8.41
N GLY A 217 5.31 12.33 -9.58
CA GLY A 217 3.88 12.10 -9.81
C GLY A 217 3.05 13.33 -10.15
N GLN A 218 3.66 14.52 -10.29
CA GLN A 218 2.93 15.73 -10.69
C GLN A 218 2.65 15.72 -12.20
N MET A 219 1.41 15.94 -12.60
CA MET A 219 1.06 16.13 -14.02
C MET A 219 1.61 17.47 -14.53
N VAL A 220 2.43 17.42 -15.57
CA VAL A 220 3.09 18.59 -16.19
C VAL A 220 2.57 18.91 -17.60
N HIS A 221 1.89 17.95 -18.24
CA HIS A 221 1.24 18.15 -19.54
C HIS A 221 0.09 17.16 -19.71
N GLY A 222 -0.96 17.54 -20.45
CA GLY A 222 -2.07 16.66 -20.81
C GLY A 222 -2.76 17.14 -22.08
N THR A 223 -3.12 16.23 -22.97
CA THR A 223 -3.82 16.57 -24.21
C THR A 223 -4.69 15.42 -24.71
N GLY A 224 -5.79 15.78 -25.39
CA GLY A 224 -6.64 14.82 -26.12
C GLY A 224 -5.98 14.39 -27.43
N LEU A 225 -6.12 13.11 -27.76
CA LEU A 225 -5.60 12.51 -28.98
C LEU A 225 -6.75 11.95 -29.83
N ASN A 226 -6.50 11.76 -31.12
CA ASN A 226 -7.44 11.13 -32.03
C ASN A 226 -6.67 10.33 -33.08
N GLY A 227 -7.22 9.21 -33.52
CA GLY A 227 -6.64 8.32 -34.51
C GLY A 227 -5.67 7.32 -33.89
N ARG A 228 -4.64 6.93 -34.65
CA ARG A 228 -3.68 5.86 -34.26
C ARG A 228 -2.24 6.34 -34.09
N SER A 229 -2.00 7.63 -34.31
CA SER A 229 -0.67 8.23 -34.19
C SER A 229 -0.81 9.71 -33.88
N ALA A 230 -0.02 10.20 -32.93
CA ALA A 230 0.06 11.61 -32.58
C ALA A 230 1.50 12.03 -32.30
N VAL A 231 1.81 13.31 -32.51
CA VAL A 231 3.08 13.93 -32.13
C VAL A 231 2.78 14.92 -31.01
N LEU A 232 3.43 14.72 -29.86
CA LEU A 232 3.34 15.57 -28.70
C LEU A 232 4.47 16.59 -28.75
N ASP A 233 4.15 17.88 -28.62
CA ASP A 233 5.15 18.93 -28.38
C ASP A 233 5.31 19.14 -26.88
N LEU A 234 6.48 18.71 -26.40
CA LEU A 234 6.93 18.75 -25.02
C LEU A 234 8.16 19.66 -24.87
N GLY A 235 8.33 20.62 -25.79
CA GLY A 235 9.42 21.61 -25.77
C GLY A 235 9.45 22.44 -24.49
N MET A 236 8.31 22.63 -23.82
CA MET A 236 8.22 23.37 -22.55
C MET A 236 8.79 22.64 -21.32
N LEU A 237 9.02 21.33 -21.40
CA LEU A 237 9.53 20.57 -20.25
C LEU A 237 10.99 20.91 -19.97
N SER A 238 11.43 20.83 -18.72
CA SER A 238 12.86 20.91 -18.40
C SER A 238 13.56 19.58 -18.71
N PRO A 239 14.89 19.54 -18.89
CA PRO A 239 15.64 18.28 -19.00
C PRO A 239 15.39 17.38 -17.78
N GLY A 240 15.16 16.08 -18.02
CA GLY A 240 14.80 15.15 -16.95
C GLY A 240 14.03 13.91 -17.41
N ALA A 241 13.74 13.02 -16.46
CA ALA A 241 12.92 11.84 -16.69
C ALA A 241 11.44 12.13 -16.40
N TYR A 242 10.55 11.57 -17.23
CA TYR A 242 9.11 11.71 -17.12
C TYR A 242 8.41 10.37 -17.36
N LEU A 243 7.19 10.27 -16.85
CA LEU A 243 6.26 9.17 -17.15
C LEU A 243 5.19 9.68 -18.12
N LEU A 244 5.10 9.07 -19.29
CA LEU A 244 4.05 9.32 -20.27
C LEU A 244 2.99 8.25 -20.14
N GLN A 245 1.80 8.65 -19.70
CA GLN A 245 0.59 7.84 -19.76
C GLN A 245 -0.10 8.05 -21.11
N VAL A 246 -0.47 6.97 -21.77
CA VAL A 246 -1.26 6.96 -23.00
C VAL A 246 -2.55 6.18 -22.76
N ILE A 247 -3.68 6.80 -23.07
CA ILE A 247 -5.02 6.22 -22.97
C ILE A 247 -5.51 5.91 -24.38
N THR A 248 -5.94 4.68 -24.58
CA THR A 248 -6.53 4.17 -25.83
C THR A 248 -7.94 3.63 -25.58
N GLY A 249 -8.67 3.32 -26.65
CA GLY A 249 -9.95 2.62 -26.55
C GLY A 249 -9.87 1.21 -25.97
N GLU A 250 -8.67 0.64 -25.86
CA GLU A 250 -8.45 -0.74 -25.41
C GLU A 250 -7.67 -0.81 -24.07
N GLY A 251 -7.27 0.32 -23.50
CA GLY A 251 -6.59 0.37 -22.21
C GLY A 251 -5.61 1.53 -22.05
N THR A 252 -4.86 1.49 -20.95
CA THR A 252 -3.88 2.50 -20.57
C THR A 252 -2.49 1.90 -20.47
N THR A 253 -1.48 2.61 -20.97
CA THR A 253 -0.07 2.21 -20.84
C THR A 253 0.77 3.37 -20.37
N VAL A 254 1.76 3.10 -19.51
CA VAL A 254 2.78 4.08 -19.10
C VAL A 254 4.13 3.72 -19.71
N ARG A 255 4.84 4.73 -20.22
CA ARG A 255 6.21 4.63 -20.75
C ARG A 255 7.08 5.70 -20.12
N ARG A 256 8.31 5.33 -19.76
CA ARG A 256 9.34 6.30 -19.36
C ARG A 256 9.89 6.99 -20.59
N ILE A 257 9.95 8.31 -20.57
CA ILE A 257 10.60 9.15 -21.57
C ILE A 257 11.63 10.06 -20.88
N VAL A 258 12.66 10.48 -21.61
CA VAL A 258 13.77 11.29 -21.08
C VAL A 258 14.01 12.49 -21.98
N LYS A 259 13.93 13.70 -21.41
CA LYS A 259 14.25 14.94 -22.11
C LYS A 259 15.73 15.29 -21.93
N GLN A 260 16.40 15.63 -23.04
CA GLN A 260 17.77 16.18 -23.07
C GLN A 260 17.78 17.69 -22.87
#